data_AF-A0A2G5FBW1-F1
#
_entry.id   AF-A0A2G5FBW1-F1
#
_cell.length_a   1.000
_cell.length_b   1.000
_cell.length_c   1.000
_cell.angle_alpha   90.00
_cell.angle_beta   90.00
_cell.angle_gamma   90.00
#
_symmetry.space_group_name_H-M   'P 1'
#
loop_
_entity.id
_entity.type
_entity.pdbx_description
1 polymer ?
#
loop_
_entity_poly.entity_id
_entity_poly.type
_entity_poly.pdbx_seq_one_letter_code
_entity_poly.pdbx_strand_id
1 'polypeptide(L)'
;MEVEVKLRLPDFATHQKLSDLLSPFHIKTHLQENIFFDGTAKELSSKLAVLRLRFYNSDSRCVVSLKAKAVLVNGVSRVEEDEEDIDPSIGRACVAEPWRLCSIGDSSRTLKRVRDEF
;
A
#
# COMPACT_ATOMS: atom_id res chain seq x y z
N MET A 1 -5.11 -0.20 13.61
CA MET A 1 -4.39 -1.49 13.59
C MET A 1 -5.14 -2.42 12.65
N GLU A 2 -4.49 -2.82 11.55
CA GLU A 2 -5.01 -3.80 10.59
C GLU A 2 -4.56 -5.21 11.01
N VAL A 3 -5.46 -6.19 10.88
CA VAL A 3 -5.18 -7.60 11.15
C VAL A 3 -5.71 -8.44 10.00
N GLU A 4 -4.87 -9.29 9.41
CA GLU A 4 -5.22 -10.08 8.22
C GLU A 4 -4.56 -11.47 8.23
N VAL A 5 -5.21 -12.44 7.57
CA VAL A 5 -4.66 -13.77 7.31
C VAL A 5 -3.92 -13.77 5.98
N LYS A 6 -2.65 -14.15 5.99
CA LYS A 6 -1.78 -14.23 4.82
C LYS A 6 -1.34 -15.66 4.56
N LEU A 7 -1.80 -16.22 3.44
CA LEU A 7 -1.43 -17.54 2.96
C LEU A 7 -0.76 -17.42 1.60
N ARG A 8 0.33 -18.16 1.41
CA ARG A 8 1.00 -18.27 0.11
C ARG A 8 0.43 -19.46 -0.65
N LEU A 9 -0.06 -19.22 -1.87
CA LEU A 9 -0.36 -20.31 -2.80
C LEU A 9 0.95 -20.80 -3.43
N PRO A 10 1.16 -22.11 -3.55
CA PRO A 10 2.44 -22.67 -3.98
C PRO A 10 2.73 -22.41 -5.46
N ASP A 11 1.71 -22.38 -6.31
CA ASP A 11 1.86 -22.29 -7.76
C ASP A 11 0.62 -21.71 -8.47
N PHE A 12 0.75 -21.52 -9.78
CA PHE A 12 -0.31 -21.04 -10.66
C PHE A 12 -1.51 -22.00 -10.75
N ALA A 13 -1.27 -23.32 -10.76
CA ALA A 13 -2.33 -24.31 -10.85
C ALA A 13 -3.25 -24.27 -9.62
N THR A 14 -2.67 -24.10 -8.44
CA THR A 14 -3.39 -23.94 -7.17
C THR A 14 -4.14 -22.62 -7.13
N HIS A 15 -3.55 -21.54 -7.64
CA HIS A 15 -4.24 -20.27 -7.83
C HIS A 15 -5.47 -20.40 -8.73
N GLN A 16 -5.33 -21.01 -9.90
CA GLN A 16 -6.44 -21.20 -10.85
C GLN A 16 -7.56 -22.03 -10.22
N LYS A 17 -7.22 -23.15 -9.58
CA LYS A 17 -8.20 -24.01 -8.90
C LYS A 17 -8.96 -23.26 -7.80
N LEU A 18 -8.28 -22.44 -7.00
CA LEU A 18 -8.93 -21.64 -5.97
C LEU A 18 -9.84 -20.57 -6.58
N SER A 19 -9.38 -19.89 -7.63
CA SER A 19 -10.16 -18.91 -8.39
C SER A 19 -11.46 -19.54 -8.92
N ASP A 20 -11.37 -20.72 -9.53
CA ASP A 20 -12.55 -21.43 -10.06
C ASP A 20 -13.53 -21.80 -8.96
N LEU A 21 -13.03 -22.33 -7.84
CA LEU A 21 -13.85 -22.70 -6.68
C LEU A 21 -14.57 -21.51 -6.03
N LEU A 22 -13.91 -20.34 -6.00
CA LEU A 22 -14.47 -19.11 -5.41
C LEU A 22 -15.29 -18.27 -6.39
N SER A 23 -15.38 -18.66 -7.67
CA SER A 23 -16.13 -17.93 -8.69
C SER A 23 -17.59 -17.60 -8.33
N PRO A 24 -18.36 -18.46 -7.62
CA PRO A 24 -19.72 -18.12 -7.20
C PRO A 24 -19.79 -17.01 -6.13
N PHE A 25 -18.67 -16.70 -5.48
CA PHE A 25 -18.53 -15.70 -4.43
C PHE A 25 -17.77 -14.45 -4.93
N HIS A 26 -17.55 -14.33 -6.25
CA HIS A 26 -16.84 -13.19 -6.83
C HIS A 26 -17.63 -11.89 -6.62
N ILE A 27 -16.92 -10.84 -6.18
CA ILE A 27 -17.50 -9.50 -6.01
C ILE A 27 -16.96 -8.55 -7.08
N LYS A 28 -15.63 -8.53 -7.28
CA LYS A 28 -14.94 -7.60 -8.18
C LYS A 28 -13.49 -8.02 -8.40
N THR A 29 -12.92 -7.57 -9.52
CA THR A 29 -11.49 -7.66 -9.83
C THR A 29 -10.95 -6.26 -10.07
N HIS A 30 -9.86 -5.90 -9.39
CA HIS A 30 -9.17 -4.62 -9.58
C HIS A 30 -7.74 -4.87 -10.03
N LEU A 31 -7.28 -4.07 -11.00
CA LEU A 31 -5.86 -3.96 -11.30
C LEU A 31 -5.23 -2.96 -10.34
N GLN A 32 -4.11 -3.33 -9.71
CA GLN A 32 -3.39 -2.47 -8.78
C GLN A 32 -1.93 -2.30 -9.21
N GLU A 33 -1.46 -1.05 -9.22
CA GLU A 33 -0.05 -0.71 -9.31
C GLU A 33 0.40 -0.14 -7.96
N ASN A 34 1.46 -0.69 -7.38
CA ASN A 34 1.96 -0.29 -6.07
C ASN A 34 3.36 0.31 -6.24
N ILE A 35 3.53 1.57 -5.87
CA ILE A 35 4.80 2.31 -5.95
C ILE A 35 5.21 2.70 -4.54
N PHE A 36 6.47 2.44 -4.19
CA PHE A 36 6.99 2.59 -2.84
C PHE A 36 8.03 3.69 -2.79
N PHE A 37 8.08 4.38 -1.65
CA PHE A 37 8.97 5.51 -1.41
C PHE A 37 9.70 5.30 -0.09
N ASP A 38 10.97 5.70 -0.06
CA ASP A 38 11.80 5.81 1.13
C ASP A 38 12.81 6.94 0.88
N GLY A 39 13.47 7.43 1.93
CA GLY A 39 14.59 8.35 1.77
C GLY A 39 15.87 7.62 1.36
N THR A 40 16.88 8.39 0.95
CA THR A 40 18.14 7.83 0.46
C THR A 40 18.94 7.13 1.56
N ALA A 41 18.65 7.42 2.83
CA ALA A 41 19.28 6.82 3.99
C ALA A 41 18.42 5.71 4.64
N LYS A 42 17.36 5.23 3.97
CA LYS A 42 16.46 4.17 4.47
C LYS A 42 15.71 4.58 5.75
N GLU A 43 15.28 5.83 5.81
CA GLU A 43 14.65 6.47 6.95
C GLU A 43 13.38 5.72 7.40
N LEU A 44 12.54 5.29 6.46
CA LEU A 44 11.33 4.53 6.75
C LEU A 44 11.65 3.07 7.05
N SER A 45 12.42 2.42 6.18
CA SER A 45 12.68 0.98 6.31
C SER A 45 13.53 0.65 7.56
N SER A 46 14.43 1.54 7.99
CA SER A 46 15.16 1.40 9.26
C SER A 46 14.25 1.41 10.50
N LYS A 47 13.06 2.02 10.38
CA LYS A 47 12.02 2.09 11.40
C LYS A 47 10.88 1.10 11.16
N LEU A 48 11.08 0.12 10.29
CA LEU A 48 10.05 -0.87 9.89
C LEU A 48 8.77 -0.20 9.37
N ALA A 49 8.92 0.88 8.62
CA ALA A 49 7.84 1.60 7.97
C ALA A 49 7.95 1.56 6.45
N VAL A 50 6.80 1.62 5.78
CA VAL A 50 6.67 1.58 4.33
C VAL A 50 5.64 2.62 3.91
N LEU A 51 6.06 3.56 3.07
CA LEU A 51 5.17 4.48 2.36
C LEU A 51 4.89 3.96 0.95
N ARG A 52 3.61 3.91 0.58
CA ARG A 52 3.17 3.42 -0.72
C ARG A 52 2.06 4.27 -1.31
N LEU A 53 2.18 4.58 -2.60
CA LEU A 53 1.08 4.98 -3.45
C LEU A 53 0.54 3.76 -4.20
N ARG A 54 -0.77 3.54 -4.12
CA ARG A 54 -1.47 2.47 -4.83
C ARG A 54 -2.46 3.06 -5.82
N PHE A 55 -2.26 2.78 -7.09
CA PHE A 55 -3.18 3.15 -8.16
C PHE A 55 -4.09 1.96 -8.51
N TYR A 56 -5.36 2.24 -8.72
CA TYR A 56 -6.35 1.25 -9.15
C TYR A 56 -6.78 1.53 -10.59
N ASN A 57 -6.97 0.46 -11.37
CA ASN A 57 -7.67 0.47 -12.66
C ASN A 57 -7.28 1.64 -13.57
N SER A 58 -6.00 1.71 -13.99
CA SER A 58 -5.50 2.78 -14.85
C SER A 58 -5.80 4.18 -14.30
N ASP A 59 -5.42 4.41 -13.04
CA ASP A 59 -5.54 5.70 -12.33
C ASP A 59 -6.96 6.15 -12.00
N SER A 60 -7.92 5.24 -11.93
CA SER A 60 -9.27 5.58 -11.48
C SER A 60 -9.34 5.99 -10.00
N ARG A 61 -8.34 5.61 -9.21
CA ARG A 61 -8.23 5.89 -7.76
C ARG A 61 -6.77 5.77 -7.34
N CYS A 62 -6.31 6.65 -6.45
CA CYS A 62 -4.99 6.57 -5.83
C CYS A 62 -5.11 6.65 -4.31
N VAL A 63 -4.45 5.71 -3.62
CA VAL A 63 -4.41 5.63 -2.16
C VAL A 63 -2.97 5.77 -1.70
N VAL A 64 -2.70 6.74 -0.83
CA VAL A 64 -1.43 6.78 -0.07
C VAL A 64 -1.60 5.99 1.21
N SER A 65 -0.59 5.20 1.55
CA SER A 65 -0.61 4.31 2.70
C SER A 65 0.72 4.32 3.42
N LEU A 66 0.67 4.47 4.75
CA LEU A 66 1.79 4.29 5.66
C LEU A 66 1.51 3.04 6.50
N LYS A 67 2.33 2.01 6.33
CA LYS A 67 2.33 0.82 7.18
C LYS A 67 3.58 0.83 8.05
N ALA A 68 3.44 0.68 9.36
CA ALA A 68 4.54 0.66 10.33
C ALA A 68 4.44 -0.53 11.30
N LYS A 69 5.59 -0.98 11.81
CA LYS A 69 5.72 -2.03 12.85
C LYS A 69 4.99 -3.33 12.49
N ALA A 70 5.06 -3.74 11.22
CA ALA A 70 4.39 -4.94 10.76
C ALA A 70 4.99 -6.20 11.42
N VAL A 71 4.13 -7.08 11.93
CA VAL A 71 4.49 -8.39 12.48
C VAL A 71 3.69 -9.46 11.74
N LEU A 72 4.38 -10.46 11.17
CA LEU A 72 3.78 -11.61 10.51
C LEU A 72 4.24 -12.90 11.19
N VAL A 73 3.32 -13.59 11.87
CA VAL A 73 3.60 -14.84 12.59
C VAL A 73 2.49 -15.84 12.29
N ASN A 74 2.86 -17.06 11.91
CA ASN A 74 1.94 -18.18 11.66
C ASN A 74 0.75 -17.81 10.75
N GLY A 75 1.02 -17.06 9.68
CA GLY A 75 0.01 -16.63 8.71
C GLY A 75 -0.90 -15.49 9.18
N VAL A 76 -0.65 -14.88 10.34
CA VAL A 76 -1.40 -13.73 10.84
C VAL A 76 -0.52 -12.49 10.85
N SER A 77 -0.92 -11.49 10.06
CA SER A 77 -0.27 -10.18 9.95
C SER A 77 -0.97 -9.18 10.85
N ARG A 78 -0.20 -8.38 11.59
CA ARG A 78 -0.69 -7.22 12.37
C ARG A 78 0.17 -6.02 12.01
N VAL A 79 -0.46 -4.89 11.70
CA VAL A 79 0.26 -3.69 11.26
C VAL A 79 -0.44 -2.41 11.72
N GLU A 80 0.34 -1.40 12.09
CA GLU A 80 -0.16 -0.04 12.21
C GLU A 80 -0.27 0.52 10.80
N GLU A 81 -1.50 0.61 10.29
CA GLU A 81 -1.74 1.15 8.96
C GLU A 81 -2.54 2.44 9.03
N ASP A 82 -2.17 3.34 8.13
CA ASP A 82 -2.91 4.53 7.81
C ASP A 82 -3.03 4.68 6.31
N GLU A 83 -4.26 4.86 5.81
CA GLU A 83 -4.52 5.06 4.40
C GLU A 83 -5.43 6.28 4.19
N GLU A 84 -5.24 6.96 3.07
CA GLU A 84 -6.15 8.00 2.59
C GLU A 84 -6.16 8.05 1.07
N ASP A 85 -7.29 8.47 0.51
CA ASP A 85 -7.42 8.74 -0.91
C ASP A 85 -6.76 10.07 -1.26
N ILE A 86 -6.01 10.09 -2.36
CA ILE A 86 -5.49 11.30 -2.98
C ILE A 86 -5.89 11.36 -4.45
N ASP A 87 -5.86 12.56 -5.03
CA ASP A 87 -6.10 12.73 -6.46
C ASP A 87 -5.06 11.91 -7.27
N PRO A 88 -5.48 11.03 -8.19
CA PRO A 88 -4.55 10.21 -8.98
C PRO A 88 -3.53 11.02 -9.79
N SER A 89 -3.90 12.20 -10.29
CA SER A 89 -2.98 13.07 -11.03
C SER A 89 -1.88 13.62 -10.12
N ILE A 90 -2.21 13.98 -8.87
CA ILE A 90 -1.24 14.36 -7.85
C ILE A 90 -0.33 13.18 -7.51
N GLY A 91 -0.91 11.98 -7.34
CA GLY A 91 -0.15 10.76 -7.12
C GLY A 91 0.86 10.51 -8.24
N ARG A 92 0.46 10.61 -9.50
CA ARG A 92 1.36 10.45 -10.66
C ARG A 92 2.44 11.52 -10.72
N ALA A 93 2.11 12.77 -10.39
CA ALA A 93 3.11 13.83 -10.27
C ALA A 93 4.15 13.49 -9.18
N CYS A 94 3.72 12.93 -8.04
CA CYS A 94 4.64 12.47 -6.99
C CYS A 94 5.50 11.28 -7.43
N VAL A 95 4.99 10.38 -8.26
CA VAL A 95 5.79 9.28 -8.83
C VAL A 95 6.88 9.82 -9.76
N ALA A 96 6.52 10.77 -10.65
CA ALA A 96 7.48 11.40 -11.55
C ALA A 96 8.52 12.23 -10.78
N GLU A 97 8.07 12.87 -9.70
CA GLU A 97 8.84 13.87 -8.95
C GLU A 97 8.63 13.68 -7.43
N PRO A 98 9.35 12.74 -6.77
CA PRO A 98 9.08 12.31 -5.38
C PRO A 98 9.06 13.39 -4.31
N TRP A 99 9.81 14.49 -4.50
CA TRP A 99 9.82 15.62 -3.57
C TRP A 99 8.46 16.32 -3.45
N ARG A 100 7.55 16.13 -4.42
CA ARG A 100 6.18 16.68 -4.36
C ARG A 100 5.35 16.08 -3.23
N LEU A 101 5.72 14.91 -2.71
CA LEU A 101 5.10 14.34 -1.50
C LEU A 101 5.20 15.30 -0.30
N CYS A 102 6.31 16.04 -0.20
CA CYS A 102 6.47 17.06 0.84
C CYS A 102 5.51 18.24 0.66
N SER A 103 5.22 18.63 -0.59
CA SER A 103 4.35 19.77 -0.91
C SER A 103 2.89 19.54 -0.54
N ILE A 104 2.44 18.27 -0.52
CA ILE A 104 1.09 17.90 -0.08
C ILE A 104 1.07 17.38 1.37
N GLY A 105 2.22 17.40 2.06
CA GLY A 105 2.38 16.85 3.40
C GLY A 105 1.49 17.52 4.46
N ASP A 106 1.12 18.79 4.29
CA ASP A 106 0.26 19.49 5.25
C ASP A 106 -1.23 19.26 5.03
N SER A 107 -1.65 18.91 3.80
CA SER A 107 -3.04 18.55 3.47
C SER A 107 -3.32 17.06 3.60
N SER A 108 -2.27 16.23 3.59
CA SER A 108 -2.33 14.78 3.75
C SER A 108 -2.05 14.39 5.19
N ARG A 109 -3.01 13.73 5.85
CA ARG A 109 -2.81 13.24 7.23
C ARG A 109 -1.75 12.15 7.27
N THR A 110 -1.76 11.27 6.27
CA THR A 110 -0.81 10.15 6.16
C THR A 110 0.61 10.65 5.92
N LEU A 111 0.82 11.59 4.99
CA LEU A 111 2.15 12.16 4.71
C LEU A 111 2.63 13.08 5.81
N LYS A 112 1.73 13.77 6.51
CA LYS A 112 2.08 14.50 7.74
C LYS A 112 2.70 13.56 8.77
N ARG A 113 2.10 12.39 8.99
CA ARG A 113 2.65 11.38 9.91
C ARG A 113 3.99 10.84 9.46
N VAL A 114 4.19 10.61 8.15
CA VAL A 114 5.51 10.24 7.62
C VAL A 114 6.56 11.27 8.04
N ARG A 115 6.31 12.56 7.82
CA ARG A 115 7.26 13.64 8.16
C ARG A 115 7.48 13.81 9.66
N ASP A 116 6.42 13.70 10.45
CA ASP A 116 6.45 14.07 11.87
C ASP A 116 6.94 12.89 12.76
N GLU A 117 6.75 11.64 12.33
CA GLU A 117 7.08 10.43 13.11
C GLU A 117 8.34 9.68 12.60
N PHE A 118 8.73 9.84 11.33
CA PHE A 118 9.80 9.08 10.69
C PHE A 118 10.92 9.97 10.15
#